data_AF-A0A7W1JL02-F1
#
_entry.id   AF-A0A7W1JL02-F1
#
_cell.length_a   1.000
_cell.length_b   1.000
_cell.length_c   1.000
_cell.angle_alpha   90.00
_cell.angle_beta   90.00
_cell.angle_gamma   90.00
#
_symmetry.space_group_name_H-M   'P 1'
#
loop_
_entity.id
_entity.type
_entity.pdbx_description
1 polymer ?
#
loop_
_entity_poly.entity_id
_entity_poly.type
_entity_poly.pdbx_seq_one_letter_code
_entity_poly.pdbx_strand_id
1 'polypeptide(L)'
;MWKNKRVFISGGAGVIGTALVNQLIDQGADIFVGDLKHCPKEWLGKVKYRQGDLNEINASELIDFDPEVFFHLAATFERSEETFPFFKENFHHNIFLSHHLISCLKDAKSLNKVVFASSYLIYDPNLYQFSNPHEPIVLSENTNVYPRNICGSAKFFHEQELRFLDNFLNNKVSFICARIFRVYGKNSKDIISRWIRSALRHEPLTVYRSEGHFDYIFADDVAEGLIKLSGAQFSGIVNLGSGHSRSVKEVLEILKNHFPVLQWNEVSSEIPIESSQADMRLFEEITKWNPSHSLEEGINKLIDFERLNIENLKIIESPLGILITSISKKIPLLQAVRQGIDKLGHYKFIHGCDTDENCIGYYGVDTFWHCPKLSQMTVESVITYCKQHSIKSIIPTRNADLIFYAQSKKKFLDQEIHIMVSDLDTINNCLDKKQFSEVLIAKSFPVIFSALSLDKLDGPAYVVKERFGAGSTNLGINLSRSEAEKFARGLQDPIYQKFYEGIEWSVDLYRSRHGKVMGCVARQRNTVVNGESQVTTTASYPILEKLCKDIAEFLNIYGHAVIQVIENSNGEFHIIECNPRFGGASTAGIAVGLDSFYWFLLESLDQNIEEYPFMRSSQEIRQVRYPGDWILPWS
;
A
#
# COMPACT_ATOMS: atom_id res chain seq x y z
N MET A 1 18.32 -24.29 -18.66
CA MET A 1 19.15 -23.37 -19.47
C MET A 1 19.24 -21.96 -18.88
N TRP A 2 18.40 -21.62 -17.88
CA TRP A 2 18.33 -20.27 -17.29
C TRP A 2 19.14 -20.04 -16.02
N LYS A 3 19.75 -21.09 -15.45
CA LYS A 3 20.55 -20.98 -14.23
C LYS A 3 21.60 -19.86 -14.36
N ASN A 4 21.50 -18.85 -13.50
CA ASN A 4 22.35 -17.65 -13.44
C ASN A 4 22.31 -16.75 -14.70
N LYS A 5 21.36 -16.95 -15.62
CA LYS A 5 21.12 -16.01 -16.73
C LYS A 5 20.51 -14.74 -16.18
N ARG A 6 21.05 -13.58 -16.55
CA ARG A 6 20.54 -12.28 -16.09
C ARG A 6 19.40 -11.81 -16.98
N VAL A 7 18.23 -11.62 -16.39
CA VAL A 7 16.99 -11.30 -17.11
C VAL A 7 16.37 -10.04 -16.54
N PHE A 8 16.20 -9.02 -17.40
CA PHE A 8 15.38 -7.86 -17.05
C PHE A 8 13.95 -8.05 -17.56
N ILE A 9 12.97 -7.75 -16.73
CA ILE A 9 11.54 -7.88 -17.06
C ILE A 9 10.85 -6.59 -16.67
N SER A 10 10.37 -5.82 -17.66
CA SER A 10 9.49 -4.69 -17.38
C SER A 10 8.03 -5.17 -17.36
N GLY A 11 7.22 -4.67 -16.44
CA GLY A 11 5.83 -5.12 -16.28
C GLY A 11 5.71 -6.50 -15.64
N GLY A 12 6.71 -6.89 -14.84
CA GLY A 12 6.79 -8.24 -14.28
C GLY A 12 5.68 -8.56 -13.28
N ALA A 13 5.06 -7.60 -12.61
CA ALA A 13 3.89 -7.82 -11.74
C ALA A 13 2.54 -7.72 -12.49
N GLY A 14 2.59 -7.71 -13.83
CA GLY A 14 1.44 -7.86 -14.71
C GLY A 14 0.89 -9.29 -14.77
N VAL A 15 -0.17 -9.51 -15.55
CA VAL A 15 -0.81 -10.82 -15.73
C VAL A 15 0.18 -11.84 -16.33
N ILE A 16 0.76 -11.52 -17.48
CA ILE A 16 1.78 -12.36 -18.14
C ILE A 16 3.09 -12.34 -17.35
N GLY A 17 3.48 -11.16 -16.86
CA GLY A 17 4.72 -10.96 -16.13
C GLY A 17 4.83 -11.87 -14.90
N THR A 18 3.74 -12.01 -14.13
CA THR A 18 3.76 -12.81 -12.89
C THR A 18 4.04 -14.28 -13.20
N ALA A 19 3.41 -14.83 -14.24
CA ALA A 19 3.67 -16.18 -14.70
C ALA A 19 5.11 -16.34 -15.22
N LEU A 20 5.60 -15.37 -16.00
CA LEU A 20 6.97 -15.37 -16.54
C LEU A 20 8.03 -15.34 -15.42
N VAL A 21 7.89 -14.43 -14.46
CA VAL A 21 8.82 -14.30 -13.33
C VAL A 21 8.86 -15.59 -12.53
N ASN A 22 7.70 -16.18 -12.18
CA ASN A 22 7.64 -17.44 -11.42
C ASN A 22 8.34 -18.59 -12.17
N GLN A 23 8.05 -18.77 -13.46
CA GLN A 23 8.70 -19.81 -14.26
C GLN A 23 10.22 -19.61 -14.37
N LEU A 24 10.71 -18.38 -14.44
CA LEU A 24 12.14 -18.08 -14.51
C LEU A 24 12.85 -18.25 -13.16
N ILE A 25 12.17 -17.94 -12.04
CA ILE A 25 12.65 -18.23 -10.68
C ILE A 25 12.86 -19.73 -10.54
N ASP A 26 11.87 -20.55 -10.92
CA ASP A 26 11.94 -22.01 -10.81
C ASP A 26 13.07 -22.60 -11.69
N GLN A 27 13.43 -21.90 -12.76
CA GLN A 27 14.53 -22.28 -13.66
C GLN A 27 15.90 -21.69 -13.25
N GLY A 28 15.96 -20.93 -12.15
CA GLY A 28 17.18 -20.43 -11.52
C GLY A 28 17.79 -19.19 -12.18
N ALA A 29 16.99 -18.38 -12.88
CA ALA A 29 17.46 -17.11 -13.47
C ALA A 29 17.81 -16.07 -12.38
N ASP A 30 18.76 -15.18 -12.69
CA ASP A 30 18.99 -13.96 -11.92
C ASP A 30 18.11 -12.87 -12.53
N ILE A 31 17.13 -12.37 -11.77
CA ILE A 31 16.01 -11.61 -12.32
C ILE A 31 15.99 -10.20 -11.74
N PHE A 32 15.90 -9.21 -12.63
CA PHE A 32 15.54 -7.84 -12.29
C PHE A 32 14.15 -7.52 -12.85
N VAL A 33 13.19 -7.26 -11.97
CA VAL A 33 11.83 -6.84 -12.33
C VAL A 33 11.67 -5.33 -12.12
N GLY A 34 11.09 -4.66 -13.11
CA GLY A 34 10.55 -3.30 -12.97
C GLY A 34 9.03 -3.28 -13.14
N ASP A 35 8.31 -2.62 -12.24
CA ASP A 35 6.84 -2.44 -12.37
C ASP A 35 6.34 -1.26 -11.51
N LEU A 36 5.16 -0.72 -11.85
CA LEU A 36 4.46 0.26 -11.02
C LEU A 36 3.87 -0.40 -9.75
N LYS A 37 3.52 -1.69 -9.83
CA LYS A 37 2.90 -2.43 -8.74
C LYS A 37 3.94 -2.84 -7.68
N HIS A 38 3.43 -3.09 -6.47
CA HIS A 38 4.21 -3.67 -5.37
C HIS A 38 4.78 -5.03 -5.75
N CYS A 39 5.95 -5.34 -5.18
CA CYS A 39 6.56 -6.66 -5.30
C CYS A 39 5.65 -7.72 -4.63
N PRO A 40 5.24 -8.78 -5.37
CA PRO A 40 4.59 -9.95 -4.78
C PRO A 40 5.43 -10.55 -3.65
N LYS A 41 4.76 -10.95 -2.55
CA LYS A 41 5.43 -11.44 -1.33
C LYS A 41 6.32 -12.66 -1.63
N GLU A 42 5.89 -13.52 -2.54
CA GLU A 42 6.57 -14.73 -2.97
C GLU A 42 7.92 -14.48 -3.69
N TRP A 43 8.19 -13.24 -4.12
CA TRP A 43 9.42 -12.84 -4.83
C TRP A 43 10.46 -12.19 -3.91
N LEU A 44 10.10 -11.86 -2.67
CA LEU A 44 11.02 -11.23 -1.72
C LEU A 44 12.26 -12.09 -1.51
N GLY A 45 13.44 -11.50 -1.72
CA GLY A 45 14.73 -12.19 -1.64
C GLY A 45 15.07 -13.11 -2.83
N LYS A 46 14.20 -13.22 -3.83
CA LYS A 46 14.43 -14.05 -5.03
C LYS A 46 14.72 -13.24 -6.30
N VAL A 47 14.29 -11.98 -6.34
CA VAL A 47 14.48 -11.08 -7.48
C VAL A 47 14.98 -9.71 -7.02
N LYS A 48 15.74 -9.01 -7.86
CA LYS A 48 15.91 -7.56 -7.74
C LYS A 48 14.61 -6.91 -8.21
N TYR A 49 14.05 -5.98 -7.45
CA TYR A 49 12.77 -5.35 -7.77
C TYR A 49 12.86 -3.83 -7.74
N ARG A 50 12.46 -3.17 -8.83
CA ARG A 50 12.32 -1.71 -8.93
C ARG A 50 10.84 -1.36 -9.04
N GLN A 51 10.26 -0.98 -7.90
CA GLN A 51 8.90 -0.43 -7.87
C GLN A 51 8.91 1.04 -8.29
N GLY A 52 7.99 1.45 -9.16
CA GLY A 52 7.75 2.84 -9.53
C GLY A 52 7.58 3.03 -11.04
N ASP A 53 7.44 4.28 -11.47
CA ASP A 53 7.39 4.60 -12.90
C ASP A 53 8.74 4.27 -13.55
N LEU A 54 8.72 3.38 -14.53
CA LEU A 54 9.92 2.94 -15.24
C LEU A 54 10.43 3.99 -16.22
N ASN A 55 9.67 5.05 -16.51
CA ASN A 55 10.21 6.22 -17.19
C ASN A 55 11.28 6.95 -16.35
N GLU A 56 11.33 6.70 -15.03
CA GLU A 56 12.32 7.25 -14.11
C GLU A 56 13.49 6.29 -13.84
N ILE A 57 13.53 5.11 -14.49
CA ILE A 57 14.70 4.23 -14.39
C ILE A 57 15.86 4.84 -15.16
N ASN A 58 17.06 4.83 -14.60
CA ASN A 58 18.23 5.33 -15.29
C ASN A 58 19.04 4.20 -15.95
N ALA A 59 19.88 4.57 -16.92
CA ALA A 59 20.73 3.62 -17.62
C ALA A 59 21.68 2.86 -16.68
N SER A 60 22.24 3.51 -15.65
CA SER A 60 23.13 2.84 -14.68
C SER A 60 22.45 1.67 -13.97
N GLU A 61 21.19 1.80 -13.53
CA GLU A 61 20.49 0.71 -12.86
C GLU A 61 20.41 -0.57 -13.70
N LEU A 62 20.21 -0.42 -15.01
CA LEU A 62 20.12 -1.52 -15.98
C LEU A 62 21.49 -2.00 -16.45
N ILE A 63 22.45 -1.09 -16.68
CA ILE A 63 23.82 -1.40 -17.10
C ILE A 63 24.58 -2.12 -15.98
N ASP A 64 24.38 -1.73 -14.73
CA ASP A 64 25.00 -2.40 -13.57
C ASP A 64 24.49 -3.84 -13.42
N PHE A 65 23.24 -4.09 -13.80
CA PHE A 65 22.69 -5.44 -13.86
C PHE A 65 23.13 -6.21 -15.11
N ASP A 66 23.46 -5.51 -16.20
CA ASP A 66 23.95 -6.02 -17.49
C ASP A 66 23.15 -7.26 -17.96
N PRO A 67 21.84 -7.12 -18.25
CA PRO A 67 20.99 -8.24 -18.59
C PRO A 67 21.42 -8.89 -19.91
N GLU A 68 21.27 -10.21 -20.01
CA GLU A 68 21.47 -10.97 -21.25
C GLU A 68 20.18 -11.00 -22.08
N VAL A 69 19.04 -11.06 -21.39
CA VAL A 69 17.69 -11.11 -21.98
C VAL A 69 16.83 -10.02 -21.38
N PHE A 70 16.11 -9.29 -22.22
CA PHE A 70 15.10 -8.31 -21.80
C PHE A 70 13.71 -8.73 -22.29
N PHE A 71 12.78 -8.97 -21.36
CA PHE A 71 11.36 -9.11 -21.64
C PHE A 71 10.64 -7.79 -21.39
N HIS A 72 10.13 -7.18 -22.45
CA HIS A 72 9.41 -5.92 -22.37
C HIS A 72 7.90 -6.15 -22.34
N LEU A 73 7.30 -6.18 -21.14
CA LEU A 73 5.86 -6.41 -20.92
C LEU A 73 5.12 -5.21 -20.34
N ALA A 74 5.84 -4.22 -19.80
CA ALA A 74 5.24 -3.01 -19.23
C ALA A 74 4.40 -2.30 -20.29
N ALA A 75 3.12 -2.09 -19.98
CA ALA A 75 2.19 -1.34 -20.80
C ALA A 75 0.98 -0.92 -19.97
N THR A 76 0.38 0.20 -20.34
CA THR A 76 -0.98 0.56 -19.91
C THR A 76 -1.99 0.14 -20.97
N PHE A 77 -3.19 -0.26 -20.54
CA PHE A 77 -4.22 -0.77 -21.42
C PHE A 77 -5.61 -0.34 -20.94
N GLU A 78 -6.38 0.34 -21.79
CA GLU A 78 -7.81 0.62 -21.60
C GLU A 78 -8.62 -0.35 -22.46
N ARG A 79 -9.61 -1.02 -21.85
CA ARG A 79 -10.32 -2.16 -22.46
C ARG A 79 -11.71 -1.81 -22.98
N SER A 80 -12.31 -0.74 -22.47
CA SER A 80 -13.71 -0.42 -22.76
C SER A 80 -13.84 0.70 -23.79
N GLU A 81 -13.42 1.91 -23.41
CA GLU A 81 -13.48 3.10 -24.27
C GLU A 81 -12.20 3.90 -24.10
N GLU A 82 -11.50 4.18 -25.19
CA GLU A 82 -10.31 5.04 -25.14
C GLU A 82 -10.75 6.49 -24.95
N THR A 83 -10.48 7.03 -23.76
CA THR A 83 -10.81 8.40 -23.40
C THR A 83 -9.62 9.32 -23.63
N PHE A 84 -9.85 10.64 -23.72
CA PHE A 84 -8.77 11.62 -23.87
C PHE A 84 -7.71 11.53 -22.73
N PRO A 85 -8.05 11.30 -21.45
CA PRO A 85 -7.05 10.99 -20.43
C PRO A 85 -6.15 9.80 -20.77
N PHE A 86 -6.71 8.72 -21.33
CA PHE A 86 -5.95 7.55 -21.73
C PHE A 86 -4.96 7.83 -22.87
N PHE A 87 -5.20 8.84 -23.71
CA PHE A 87 -4.26 9.26 -24.75
C PHE A 87 -2.88 9.64 -24.17
N LYS A 88 -2.87 10.42 -23.08
CA LYS A 88 -1.63 10.83 -22.40
C LYS A 88 -0.94 9.63 -21.74
N GLU A 89 -1.71 8.79 -21.06
CA GLU A 89 -1.21 7.57 -20.42
C GLU A 89 -0.58 6.61 -21.44
N ASN A 90 -1.22 6.41 -22.59
CA ASN A 90 -0.70 5.58 -23.68
C ASN A 90 0.62 6.14 -24.22
N PHE A 91 0.71 7.46 -24.42
CA PHE A 91 1.97 8.06 -24.86
C PHE A 91 3.08 7.84 -23.81
N HIS A 92 2.82 8.13 -22.54
CA HIS A 92 3.80 8.07 -21.47
C HIS A 92 4.24 6.64 -21.11
N HIS A 93 3.29 5.72 -20.94
CA HIS A 93 3.56 4.36 -20.45
C HIS A 93 3.68 3.29 -21.54
N ASN A 94 3.34 3.59 -22.80
CA ASN A 94 3.60 2.68 -23.92
C ASN A 94 4.68 3.23 -24.85
N ILE A 95 4.47 4.38 -25.49
CA ILE A 95 5.41 4.90 -26.52
C ILE A 95 6.73 5.36 -25.88
N PHE A 96 6.66 6.34 -24.98
CA PHE A 96 7.84 6.93 -24.34
C PHE A 96 8.60 5.89 -23.52
N LEU A 97 7.89 5.07 -22.74
CA LEU A 97 8.51 4.01 -21.95
C LEU A 97 9.29 3.00 -22.80
N SER A 98 8.71 2.52 -23.91
CA SER A 98 9.39 1.52 -24.75
C SER A 98 10.68 2.10 -25.35
N HIS A 99 10.62 3.34 -25.83
CA HIS A 99 11.79 4.07 -26.33
C HIS A 99 12.85 4.28 -25.24
N HIS A 100 12.43 4.69 -24.04
CA HIS A 100 13.30 4.97 -22.91
C HIS A 100 14.06 3.73 -22.42
N LEU A 101 13.35 2.61 -22.25
CA LEU A 101 13.97 1.37 -21.76
C LEU A 101 15.03 0.83 -22.73
N ILE A 102 14.74 0.84 -24.03
CA ILE A 102 15.73 0.43 -25.04
C ILE A 102 16.91 1.41 -25.08
N SER A 103 16.67 2.71 -24.94
CA SER A 103 17.73 3.72 -24.86
C SER A 103 18.64 3.51 -23.64
N CYS A 104 18.09 3.10 -22.50
CA CYS A 104 18.86 2.77 -21.30
C CYS A 104 19.69 1.48 -21.44
N LEU A 105 19.23 0.55 -22.28
CA LEU A 105 19.86 -0.76 -22.49
C LEU A 105 20.85 -0.80 -23.66
N LYS A 106 20.93 0.26 -24.48
CA LYS A 106 21.77 0.29 -25.69
C LYS A 106 23.26 -0.01 -25.42
N ASP A 107 23.75 0.36 -24.24
CA ASP A 107 25.15 0.21 -23.83
C ASP A 107 25.38 -1.05 -22.98
N ALA A 108 24.35 -1.87 -22.77
CA ALA A 108 24.48 -3.16 -22.10
C ALA A 108 25.41 -4.09 -22.90
N LYS A 109 26.38 -4.69 -22.22
CA LYS A 109 27.43 -5.46 -22.89
C LYS A 109 26.95 -6.86 -23.24
N SER A 110 26.22 -7.48 -22.31
CA SER A 110 25.77 -8.87 -22.38
C SER A 110 24.43 -9.05 -23.09
N LEU A 111 23.67 -7.97 -23.29
CA LEU A 111 22.35 -8.03 -23.92
C LEU A 111 22.48 -8.60 -25.34
N ASN A 112 21.75 -9.70 -25.58
CA ASN A 112 21.75 -10.39 -26.87
C ASN A 112 20.33 -10.72 -27.35
N LYS A 113 19.32 -10.60 -26.48
CA LYS A 113 17.92 -10.90 -26.82
C LYS A 113 16.96 -9.91 -26.18
N VAL A 114 16.07 -9.36 -27.00
CA VAL A 114 14.91 -8.58 -26.55
C VAL A 114 13.64 -9.27 -27.05
N VAL A 115 12.74 -9.59 -26.13
CA VAL A 115 11.41 -10.12 -26.44
C VAL A 115 10.37 -9.09 -26.03
N PHE A 116 9.70 -8.52 -27.02
CA PHE A 116 8.68 -7.51 -26.83
C PHE A 116 7.29 -8.13 -26.90
N ALA A 117 6.47 -7.88 -25.87
CA ALA A 117 5.05 -8.21 -25.89
C ALA A 117 4.30 -7.19 -26.75
N SER A 118 4.17 -7.50 -28.03
CA SER A 118 3.30 -6.82 -28.99
C SER A 118 1.86 -7.37 -28.89
N SER A 119 0.99 -7.04 -29.84
CA SER A 119 -0.43 -7.36 -29.77
C SER A 119 -1.05 -7.65 -31.14
N TYR A 120 -2.02 -8.55 -31.17
CA TYR A 120 -2.85 -8.81 -32.37
C TYR A 120 -3.73 -7.59 -32.76
N LEU A 121 -3.90 -6.61 -31.87
CA LEU A 121 -4.65 -5.37 -32.14
C LEU A 121 -3.99 -4.47 -33.19
N ILE A 122 -2.79 -4.84 -33.65
CA ILE A 122 -2.07 -4.19 -34.76
C ILE A 122 -2.71 -4.54 -36.12
N TYR A 123 -3.30 -5.73 -36.24
CA TYR A 123 -3.95 -6.16 -37.48
C TYR A 123 -5.16 -5.28 -37.79
N ASP A 124 -5.41 -5.09 -39.09
CA ASP A 124 -6.55 -4.31 -39.57
C ASP A 124 -7.87 -4.92 -39.06
N PRO A 125 -8.64 -4.20 -38.22
CA PRO A 125 -9.89 -4.70 -37.65
C PRO A 125 -10.92 -5.06 -38.72
N ASN A 126 -10.91 -4.43 -39.90
CA ASN A 126 -11.87 -4.76 -40.97
C ASN A 126 -11.71 -6.20 -41.51
N LEU A 127 -10.58 -6.85 -41.22
CA LEU A 127 -10.32 -8.23 -41.63
C LEU A 127 -10.92 -9.26 -40.69
N TYR A 128 -11.24 -8.89 -39.44
CA TYR A 128 -11.70 -9.84 -38.42
C TYR A 128 -12.84 -9.28 -37.54
N GLN A 129 -13.43 -8.13 -37.91
CA GLN A 129 -14.60 -7.55 -37.27
C GLN A 129 -15.72 -7.34 -38.29
N PHE A 130 -16.91 -7.82 -37.94
CA PHE A 130 -18.03 -7.93 -38.87
C PHE A 130 -19.33 -7.43 -38.23
N SER A 131 -20.30 -7.06 -39.08
CA SER A 131 -21.66 -6.72 -38.64
C SER A 131 -22.52 -7.96 -38.37
N ASN A 132 -22.14 -9.12 -38.92
CA ASN A 132 -22.82 -10.40 -38.77
C ASN A 132 -21.82 -11.47 -38.30
N PRO A 133 -22.29 -12.57 -37.68
CA PRO A 133 -21.43 -13.70 -37.31
C PRO A 133 -20.59 -14.21 -38.49
N HIS A 134 -19.34 -14.56 -38.23
CA HIS A 134 -18.40 -15.03 -39.24
C HIS A 134 -17.51 -16.14 -38.66
N GLU A 135 -17.05 -17.06 -39.51
CA GLU A 135 -16.05 -18.05 -39.11
C GLU A 135 -14.72 -17.37 -38.70
N PRO A 136 -13.93 -17.94 -37.79
CA PRO A 136 -12.68 -17.33 -37.36
C PRO A 136 -11.70 -17.06 -38.51
N ILE A 137 -11.20 -15.83 -38.59
CA ILE A 137 -10.19 -15.43 -39.58
C ILE A 137 -8.81 -15.72 -39.02
N VAL A 138 -8.03 -16.55 -39.75
CA VAL A 138 -6.65 -16.87 -39.42
C VAL A 138 -5.74 -15.70 -39.82
N LEU A 139 -5.18 -15.03 -38.81
CA LEU A 139 -4.28 -13.89 -38.98
C LEU A 139 -2.83 -14.37 -38.90
N SER A 140 -2.06 -14.12 -39.98
CA SER A 140 -0.63 -14.42 -40.05
C SER A 140 0.22 -13.18 -39.84
N GLU A 141 1.52 -13.33 -39.65
CA GLU A 141 2.47 -12.22 -39.53
C GLU A 141 2.47 -11.30 -40.77
N ASN A 142 2.07 -11.82 -41.93
CA ASN A 142 1.94 -11.09 -43.20
C ASN A 142 0.59 -10.40 -43.40
N THR A 143 -0.38 -10.61 -42.50
CA THR A 143 -1.69 -9.96 -42.59
C THR A 143 -1.56 -8.44 -42.44
N ASN A 144 -2.33 -7.68 -43.22
CA ASN A 144 -2.27 -6.22 -43.24
C ASN A 144 -2.45 -5.62 -41.83
N VAL A 145 -1.71 -4.55 -41.58
CA VAL A 145 -1.69 -3.83 -40.31
C VAL A 145 -2.40 -2.48 -40.46
N TYR A 146 -3.40 -2.26 -39.62
CA TYR A 146 -4.08 -0.98 -39.45
C TYR A 146 -4.59 -0.97 -38.01
N PRO A 147 -3.77 -0.52 -37.05
CA PRO A 147 -4.02 -0.79 -35.64
C PRO A 147 -5.41 -0.34 -35.17
N ARG A 148 -6.10 -1.23 -34.47
CA ARG A 148 -7.49 -1.04 -34.02
C ARG A 148 -7.66 0.16 -33.09
N ASN A 149 -6.64 0.45 -32.28
CA ASN A 149 -6.73 1.43 -31.19
C ASN A 149 -5.35 2.04 -30.87
N ILE A 150 -5.28 3.00 -29.93
CA ILE A 150 -4.01 3.71 -29.66
C ILE A 150 -2.97 2.81 -28.98
N CYS A 151 -3.41 1.78 -28.24
CA CYS A 151 -2.51 0.78 -27.68
C CYS A 151 -1.88 -0.09 -28.78
N GLY A 152 -2.68 -0.58 -29.73
CA GLY A 152 -2.20 -1.26 -30.93
C GLY A 152 -1.25 -0.39 -31.74
N SER A 153 -1.57 0.90 -31.89
CA SER A 153 -0.69 1.88 -32.55
C SER A 153 0.65 2.03 -31.83
N ALA A 154 0.67 2.10 -30.49
CA ALA A 154 1.89 2.20 -29.70
C ALA A 154 2.76 0.93 -29.82
N LYS A 155 2.13 -0.25 -29.78
CA LYS A 155 2.84 -1.52 -29.99
C LYS A 155 3.43 -1.62 -31.40
N PHE A 156 2.67 -1.23 -32.42
CA PHE A 156 3.15 -1.18 -33.80
C PHE A 156 4.30 -0.20 -33.98
N PHE A 157 4.21 1.00 -33.38
CA PHE A 157 5.30 1.97 -33.40
C PHE A 157 6.60 1.36 -32.85
N HIS A 158 6.53 0.66 -31.72
CA HIS A 158 7.71 0.05 -31.14
C HIS A 158 8.23 -1.17 -31.96
N GLU A 159 7.36 -1.95 -32.60
CA GLU A 159 7.83 -2.97 -33.58
C GLU A 159 8.70 -2.33 -34.67
N GLN A 160 8.32 -1.15 -35.14
CA GLN A 160 9.07 -0.40 -36.15
C GLN A 160 10.37 0.19 -35.61
N GLU A 161 10.38 0.68 -34.36
CA GLU A 161 11.60 1.13 -33.68
C GLU A 161 12.61 -0.01 -33.55
N LEU A 162 12.19 -1.17 -33.06
CA LEU A 162 13.07 -2.33 -32.88
C LEU A 162 13.62 -2.81 -34.24
N ARG A 163 12.79 -2.86 -35.29
CA ARG A 163 13.22 -3.17 -36.66
C ARG A 163 14.24 -2.15 -37.19
N PHE A 164 14.07 -0.86 -36.86
CA PHE A 164 15.03 0.16 -37.25
C PHE A 164 16.37 -0.04 -36.54
N LEU A 165 16.35 -0.27 -35.22
CA LEU A 165 17.54 -0.48 -34.37
C LEU A 165 18.34 -1.73 -34.73
N ASP A 166 17.69 -2.78 -35.20
CA ASP A 166 18.34 -4.01 -35.68
C ASP A 166 19.46 -3.70 -36.71
N ASN A 167 19.22 -2.71 -37.59
CA ASN A 167 20.20 -2.26 -38.59
C ASN A 167 21.42 -1.54 -37.98
N PHE A 168 21.27 -0.89 -36.81
CA PHE A 168 22.35 -0.13 -36.16
C PHE A 168 23.19 -0.97 -35.21
N LEU A 169 22.61 -2.01 -34.64
CA LEU A 169 23.27 -2.88 -33.67
C LEU A 169 24.05 -4.04 -34.33
N ASN A 170 24.17 -4.05 -35.66
CA ASN A 170 24.92 -5.05 -36.44
C ASN A 170 24.59 -6.50 -36.05
N ASN A 171 23.31 -6.81 -35.79
CA ASN A 171 22.83 -8.13 -35.33
C ASN A 171 23.42 -8.61 -33.99
N LYS A 172 24.00 -7.71 -33.16
CA LYS A 172 24.47 -8.08 -31.80
C LYS A 172 23.31 -8.47 -30.88
N VAL A 173 22.16 -7.83 -31.06
CA VAL A 173 20.94 -8.06 -30.30
C VAL A 173 19.87 -8.57 -31.25
N SER A 174 19.23 -9.68 -30.91
CA SER A 174 18.07 -10.19 -31.64
C SER A 174 16.78 -9.67 -31.02
N PHE A 175 15.87 -9.19 -31.86
CA PHE A 175 14.59 -8.63 -31.45
C PHE A 175 13.45 -9.53 -31.88
N ILE A 176 12.60 -9.96 -30.94
CA ILE A 176 11.40 -10.73 -31.25
C ILE A 176 10.18 -9.98 -30.73
N CYS A 177 9.28 -9.65 -31.65
CA CYS A 177 8.01 -9.01 -31.35
C CYS A 177 6.90 -10.06 -31.37
N ALA A 178 6.47 -10.50 -30.19
CA ALA A 178 5.38 -11.47 -30.05
C ALA A 178 4.03 -10.73 -30.14
N ARG A 179 3.26 -10.94 -31.21
CA ARG A 179 1.88 -10.43 -31.32
C ARG A 179 0.96 -11.35 -30.54
N ILE A 180 0.73 -10.99 -29.27
CA ILE A 180 -0.01 -11.82 -28.34
C ILE A 180 -1.51 -11.67 -28.60
N PHE A 181 -2.21 -12.81 -28.71
CA PHE A 181 -3.67 -12.89 -28.85
C PHE A 181 -4.35 -12.79 -27.48
N ARG A 182 -5.64 -13.12 -27.37
CA ARG A 182 -6.48 -12.69 -26.25
C ARG A 182 -6.15 -13.42 -24.95
N VAL A 183 -5.28 -12.81 -24.14
CA VAL A 183 -4.81 -13.39 -22.88
C VAL A 183 -5.87 -13.37 -21.77
N TYR A 184 -6.00 -14.49 -21.07
CA TYR A 184 -6.69 -14.60 -19.79
C TYR A 184 -5.80 -15.27 -18.74
N GLY A 185 -6.06 -15.01 -17.45
CA GLY A 185 -5.26 -15.60 -16.38
C GLY A 185 -5.40 -14.89 -15.04
N LYS A 186 -4.57 -15.31 -14.08
CA LYS A 186 -4.59 -14.82 -12.70
C LYS A 186 -4.46 -13.28 -12.67
N ASN A 187 -5.26 -12.63 -11.82
CA ASN A 187 -5.29 -11.17 -11.66
C ASN A 187 -5.71 -10.37 -12.91
N SER A 188 -6.18 -11.04 -13.97
CA SER A 188 -6.62 -10.38 -15.20
C SER A 188 -8.03 -9.78 -15.06
N LYS A 189 -8.27 -8.71 -15.83
CA LYS A 189 -9.59 -8.05 -15.99
C LYS A 189 -10.30 -8.48 -17.28
N ASP A 190 -9.87 -9.57 -17.92
CA ASP A 190 -10.52 -10.08 -19.14
C ASP A 190 -11.92 -10.65 -18.84
N ILE A 191 -12.65 -10.98 -19.90
CA ILE A 191 -14.03 -11.44 -19.79
C ILE A 191 -14.17 -12.76 -19.01
N ILE A 192 -13.27 -13.72 -19.22
CA ILE A 192 -13.27 -15.02 -18.52
C ILE A 192 -13.03 -14.78 -17.03
N SER A 193 -11.98 -14.03 -16.70
CA SER A 193 -11.64 -13.73 -15.30
C SER A 193 -12.75 -12.95 -14.59
N ARG A 194 -13.38 -11.97 -15.24
CA ARG A 194 -14.51 -11.22 -14.66
C ARG A 194 -15.72 -12.12 -14.43
N TRP A 195 -16.06 -12.96 -15.40
CA TRP A 195 -17.21 -13.85 -15.28
C TRP A 195 -17.02 -14.95 -14.24
N ILE A 196 -15.82 -15.49 -14.08
CA ILE A 196 -15.51 -16.42 -12.97
C ILE A 196 -15.77 -15.74 -11.63
N ARG A 197 -15.28 -14.50 -11.43
CA ARG A 197 -15.51 -13.76 -10.19
C ARG A 197 -17.00 -13.46 -9.94
N SER A 198 -17.75 -13.05 -10.96
CA SER A 198 -19.20 -12.85 -10.82
C SER A 198 -19.95 -14.16 -10.56
N ALA A 199 -19.58 -15.25 -11.23
CA ALA A 199 -20.18 -16.57 -11.00
C ALA A 199 -19.95 -17.07 -9.57
N LEU A 200 -18.74 -16.87 -9.03
CA LEU A 200 -18.41 -17.20 -7.64
C LEU A 200 -19.17 -16.35 -6.62
N ARG A 201 -19.63 -15.15 -7.01
CA ARG A 201 -20.48 -14.25 -6.21
C ARG A 201 -21.98 -14.47 -6.44
N HIS A 202 -22.36 -15.44 -7.27
CA HIS A 202 -23.74 -15.66 -7.68
C HIS A 202 -24.40 -14.45 -8.38
N GLU A 203 -23.60 -13.61 -9.03
CA GLU A 203 -24.06 -12.48 -9.81
C GLU A 203 -24.39 -12.92 -11.25
N PRO A 204 -25.47 -12.40 -11.87
CA PRO A 204 -25.77 -12.66 -13.27
C PRO A 204 -24.70 -12.02 -14.17
N LEU A 205 -24.34 -12.70 -15.26
CA LEU A 205 -23.39 -12.16 -16.24
C LEU A 205 -24.10 -11.27 -17.27
N THR A 206 -23.44 -10.19 -17.67
CA THR A 206 -23.83 -9.42 -18.86
C THR A 206 -23.01 -9.90 -20.05
N VAL A 207 -23.70 -10.35 -21.10
CA VAL A 207 -23.09 -10.94 -22.30
C VAL A 207 -23.41 -10.07 -23.51
N TYR A 208 -22.36 -9.71 -24.26
CA TYR A 208 -22.47 -9.03 -25.54
C TYR A 208 -21.86 -9.91 -26.62
N ARG A 209 -22.49 -9.95 -27.79
CA ARG A 209 -21.97 -10.66 -28.98
C ARG A 209 -21.51 -12.09 -28.65
N SER A 210 -22.42 -12.94 -28.16
CA SER A 210 -22.12 -14.33 -27.79
C SER A 210 -21.62 -15.17 -28.98
N GLU A 211 -21.95 -14.74 -30.19
CA GLU A 211 -21.49 -15.23 -31.48
C GLU A 211 -20.01 -14.90 -31.81
N GLY A 212 -19.35 -14.01 -31.07
CA GLY A 212 -17.97 -13.62 -31.35
C GLY A 212 -16.97 -14.72 -31.04
N HIS A 213 -15.91 -14.81 -31.86
CA HIS A 213 -14.85 -15.81 -31.76
C HIS A 213 -13.49 -15.16 -31.46
N PHE A 214 -12.79 -15.72 -30.47
CA PHE A 214 -11.48 -15.24 -30.08
C PHE A 214 -10.51 -16.39 -29.85
N ASP A 215 -9.26 -16.17 -30.22
CA ASP A 215 -8.15 -17.02 -29.80
C ASP A 215 -7.74 -16.67 -28.36
N TYR A 216 -8.31 -17.40 -27.41
CA TYR A 216 -8.01 -17.27 -25.99
C TYR A 216 -6.75 -18.06 -25.64
N ILE A 217 -5.76 -17.40 -25.05
CA ILE A 217 -4.53 -18.05 -24.59
C ILE A 217 -4.32 -17.80 -23.09
N PHE A 218 -3.96 -18.85 -22.36
CA PHE A 218 -3.73 -18.76 -20.92
C PHE A 218 -2.39 -18.07 -20.62
N ALA A 219 -2.36 -17.20 -19.62
CA ALA A 219 -1.17 -16.39 -19.29
C ALA A 219 0.09 -17.23 -19.01
N ASP A 220 -0.05 -18.43 -18.45
CA ASP A 220 1.07 -19.33 -18.20
C ASP A 220 1.68 -19.86 -19.52
N ASP A 221 0.85 -20.13 -20.54
CA ASP A 221 1.33 -20.52 -21.88
C ASP A 221 1.96 -19.33 -22.61
N VAL A 222 1.43 -18.12 -22.44
CA VAL A 222 2.07 -16.91 -22.99
C VAL A 222 3.46 -16.74 -22.38
N ALA A 223 3.58 -16.87 -21.05
CA ALA A 223 4.85 -16.79 -20.36
C ALA A 223 5.85 -17.84 -20.86
N GLU A 224 5.43 -19.11 -20.97
CA GLU A 224 6.30 -20.16 -21.50
C GLU A 224 6.67 -19.88 -22.97
N GLY A 225 5.72 -19.43 -23.78
CA GLY A 225 5.96 -19.07 -25.18
C GLY A 225 6.99 -17.95 -25.33
N LEU A 226 6.94 -16.91 -24.50
CA LEU A 226 7.96 -15.86 -24.47
C LEU A 226 9.33 -16.42 -24.08
N ILE A 227 9.40 -17.34 -23.11
CA ILE A 227 10.65 -18.05 -22.76
C ILE A 227 11.17 -18.83 -23.97
N LYS A 228 10.34 -19.59 -24.70
CA LYS A 228 10.78 -20.32 -25.90
C LYS A 228 11.29 -19.38 -26.99
N LEU A 229 10.59 -18.27 -27.24
CA LEU A 229 11.01 -17.26 -28.21
C LEU A 229 12.38 -16.69 -27.89
N SER A 230 12.65 -16.40 -26.61
CA SER A 230 13.97 -15.88 -26.22
C SER A 230 15.13 -16.85 -26.54
N GLY A 231 14.86 -18.16 -26.59
CA GLY A 231 15.82 -19.19 -26.98
C GLY A 231 15.88 -19.48 -28.49
N ALA A 232 14.96 -18.93 -29.29
CA ALA A 232 14.88 -19.18 -30.73
C ALA A 232 15.96 -18.40 -31.50
N GLN A 233 16.50 -19.04 -32.54
CA GLN A 233 17.39 -18.39 -33.52
C GLN A 233 16.57 -17.62 -34.57
N PHE A 234 15.80 -16.64 -34.10
CA PHE A 234 14.90 -15.84 -34.90
C PHE A 234 14.94 -14.37 -34.45
N SER A 235 14.76 -13.46 -35.41
CA SER A 235 14.56 -12.02 -35.18
C SER A 235 13.40 -11.59 -36.09
N GLY A 236 12.45 -10.84 -35.56
CA GLY A 236 11.27 -10.39 -36.29
C GLY A 236 9.97 -10.53 -35.51
N ILE A 237 8.87 -10.53 -36.26
CA ILE A 237 7.51 -10.60 -35.73
C ILE A 237 7.05 -12.05 -35.72
N VAL A 238 6.32 -12.45 -34.69
CA VAL A 238 5.73 -13.78 -34.57
C VAL A 238 4.42 -13.71 -33.79
N ASN A 239 3.40 -14.45 -34.19
CA ASN A 239 2.16 -14.57 -33.45
C ASN A 239 2.31 -15.45 -32.21
N LEU A 240 1.57 -15.12 -31.15
CA LEU A 240 1.47 -15.94 -29.95
C LEU A 240 0.02 -15.99 -29.48
N GLY A 241 -0.68 -17.04 -29.88
CA GLY A 241 -2.03 -17.41 -29.46
C GLY A 241 -2.11 -18.92 -29.23
N SER A 242 -3.29 -19.45 -28.92
CA SER A 242 -3.54 -20.89 -28.82
C SER A 242 -3.62 -21.57 -30.20
N GLY A 243 -3.86 -20.81 -31.27
CA GLY A 243 -4.10 -21.32 -32.61
C GLY A 243 -5.51 -21.91 -32.80
N HIS A 244 -6.37 -21.82 -31.76
CA HIS A 244 -7.70 -22.43 -31.73
C HIS A 244 -8.72 -21.41 -31.23
N SER A 245 -9.43 -20.78 -32.16
CA SER A 245 -10.46 -19.80 -31.81
C SER A 245 -11.68 -20.46 -31.19
N ARG A 246 -12.23 -19.84 -30.14
CA ARG A 246 -13.43 -20.30 -29.42
C ARG A 246 -14.45 -19.18 -29.33
N SER A 247 -15.72 -19.52 -29.39
CA SER A 247 -16.80 -18.55 -29.25
C SER A 247 -16.97 -18.08 -27.81
N VAL A 248 -17.52 -16.87 -27.62
CA VAL A 248 -17.95 -16.38 -26.31
C VAL A 248 -19.02 -17.30 -25.71
N LYS A 249 -19.89 -17.86 -26.55
CA LYS A 249 -20.87 -18.87 -26.14
C LYS A 249 -20.23 -20.10 -25.53
N GLU A 250 -19.16 -20.63 -26.10
CA GLU A 250 -18.45 -21.78 -25.53
C GLU A 250 -17.84 -21.46 -24.16
N VAL A 251 -17.31 -20.24 -23.97
CA VAL A 251 -16.87 -19.80 -22.62
C VAL A 251 -18.01 -19.88 -21.62
N LEU A 252 -19.22 -19.43 -21.98
CA LEU A 252 -20.41 -19.50 -21.12
C LEU A 252 -20.81 -20.94 -20.80
N GLU A 253 -20.74 -21.84 -21.78
CA GLU A 253 -21.04 -23.28 -21.60
C GLU A 253 -20.05 -23.94 -20.64
N ILE A 254 -18.75 -23.65 -20.78
CA ILE A 254 -17.73 -24.13 -19.84
C ILE A 254 -18.01 -23.61 -18.43
N LEU A 255 -18.30 -22.32 -18.27
CA LEU A 255 -18.64 -21.74 -16.97
C LEU A 255 -19.93 -22.35 -16.39
N LYS A 256 -20.95 -22.61 -17.22
CA LYS A 256 -22.21 -23.25 -16.78
C LYS A 256 -21.99 -24.66 -16.23
N ASN A 257 -21.02 -25.40 -16.78
CA ASN A 257 -20.64 -26.72 -16.25
C ASN A 257 -20.03 -26.63 -14.85
N HIS A 258 -19.23 -25.60 -14.57
CA HIS A 258 -18.66 -25.35 -13.24
C HIS A 258 -19.64 -24.69 -12.27
N PHE A 259 -20.61 -23.92 -12.79
CA PHE A 259 -21.59 -23.16 -12.03
C PHE A 259 -23.01 -23.46 -12.55
N PRO A 260 -23.64 -24.58 -12.17
CA PRO A 260 -24.93 -24.99 -12.73
C PRO A 260 -26.05 -23.96 -12.57
N VAL A 261 -25.98 -23.13 -11.51
CA VAL A 261 -26.95 -22.06 -11.22
C VAL A 261 -26.64 -20.73 -11.93
N LEU A 262 -25.56 -20.65 -12.72
CA LEU A 262 -25.15 -19.42 -13.40
C LEU A 262 -26.25 -18.90 -14.32
N GLN A 263 -26.58 -17.62 -14.18
CA GLN A 263 -27.52 -16.91 -15.05
C GLN A 263 -26.78 -15.83 -15.81
N TRP A 264 -27.24 -15.52 -17.03
CA TRP A 264 -26.73 -14.39 -17.78
C TRP A 264 -27.84 -13.76 -18.63
N ASN A 265 -27.63 -12.49 -18.94
CA ASN A 265 -28.50 -11.71 -19.81
C ASN A 265 -27.71 -11.34 -21.06
N GLU A 266 -28.23 -11.70 -22.24
CA GLU A 266 -27.72 -11.20 -23.50
C GLU A 266 -28.22 -9.78 -23.73
N VAL A 267 -27.28 -8.87 -24.00
CA VAL A 267 -27.56 -7.46 -24.23
C VAL A 267 -27.14 -7.10 -25.64
N SER A 268 -28.04 -6.43 -26.37
CA SER A 268 -27.72 -5.90 -27.69
C SER A 268 -26.59 -4.89 -27.59
N SER A 269 -25.70 -4.92 -28.58
CA SER A 269 -24.55 -4.02 -28.65
C SER A 269 -24.36 -3.59 -30.09
N GLU A 270 -23.92 -2.36 -30.31
CA GLU A 270 -23.51 -1.89 -31.64
C GLU A 270 -22.04 -2.24 -31.94
N ILE A 271 -21.31 -2.77 -30.96
CA ILE A 271 -19.91 -3.18 -31.13
C ILE A 271 -19.84 -4.28 -32.22
N PRO A 272 -18.93 -4.16 -33.19
CA PRO A 272 -18.71 -5.20 -34.20
C PRO A 272 -18.39 -6.57 -33.59
N ILE A 273 -18.83 -7.63 -34.26
CA ILE A 273 -18.54 -9.01 -33.87
C ILE A 273 -17.11 -9.33 -34.29
N GLU A 274 -16.26 -9.71 -33.33
CA GLU A 274 -14.90 -10.14 -33.61
C GLU A 274 -14.87 -11.64 -33.94
N SER A 275 -14.04 -12.05 -34.91
CA SER A 275 -13.83 -13.45 -35.27
C SER A 275 -12.39 -13.66 -35.72
N SER A 276 -11.48 -13.84 -34.75
CA SER A 276 -10.03 -13.91 -34.98
C SER A 276 -9.38 -15.20 -34.48
N GLN A 277 -8.34 -15.66 -35.19
CA GLN A 277 -7.49 -16.80 -34.82
C GLN A 277 -6.02 -16.51 -35.13
N ALA A 278 -5.11 -16.93 -34.25
CA ALA A 278 -3.68 -16.83 -34.53
C ALA A 278 -3.25 -17.93 -35.53
N ASP A 279 -2.47 -17.55 -36.54
CA ASP A 279 -1.65 -18.52 -37.27
C ASP A 279 -0.40 -18.85 -36.46
N MET A 280 -0.32 -20.06 -35.91
CA MET A 280 0.79 -20.50 -35.04
C MET A 280 1.92 -21.22 -35.78
N ARG A 281 1.86 -21.33 -37.11
CA ARG A 281 2.83 -22.11 -37.91
C ARG A 281 4.28 -21.63 -37.73
N LEU A 282 4.51 -20.32 -37.84
CA LEU A 282 5.84 -19.74 -37.67
C LEU A 282 6.36 -19.94 -36.24
N PHE A 283 5.50 -19.72 -35.25
CA PHE A 283 5.84 -19.91 -33.85
C PHE A 283 6.28 -21.35 -33.55
N GLU A 284 5.50 -22.34 -34.00
CA GLU A 284 5.84 -23.76 -33.87
C GLU A 284 7.15 -24.09 -34.61
N GLU A 285 7.35 -23.54 -35.80
CA GLU A 285 8.55 -23.78 -36.59
C GLU A 285 9.82 -23.34 -35.84
N ILE A 286 9.81 -22.14 -35.25
CA ILE A 286 11.00 -21.56 -34.61
C ILE A 286 11.22 -22.01 -33.17
N THR A 287 10.15 -22.39 -32.45
CA THR A 287 10.24 -22.78 -31.03
C THR A 287 10.17 -24.28 -30.79
N LYS A 288 9.62 -25.04 -31.76
CA LYS A 288 9.27 -26.47 -31.62
C LYS A 288 8.35 -26.74 -30.43
N TRP A 289 7.51 -25.77 -30.09
CA TRP A 289 6.60 -25.82 -28.95
C TRP A 289 5.27 -25.16 -29.32
N ASN A 290 4.19 -25.64 -28.72
CA ASN A 290 2.85 -25.07 -28.82
C ASN A 290 2.23 -24.96 -27.42
N PRO A 291 1.33 -23.99 -27.18
CA PRO A 291 0.56 -23.87 -25.95
C PRO A 291 -0.12 -25.18 -25.56
N SER A 292 -0.10 -25.48 -24.27
CA SER A 292 -0.51 -26.79 -23.76
C SER A 292 -1.89 -26.79 -23.11
N HIS A 293 -2.34 -25.66 -22.56
CA HIS A 293 -3.61 -25.61 -21.85
C HIS A 293 -4.78 -25.49 -22.81
N SER A 294 -5.80 -26.32 -22.58
CA SER A 294 -7.11 -26.07 -23.17
C SER A 294 -7.80 -24.89 -22.47
N LEU A 295 -8.83 -24.33 -23.13
CA LEU A 295 -9.65 -23.28 -22.53
C LEU A 295 -10.29 -23.74 -21.21
N GLU A 296 -10.79 -24.98 -21.20
CA GLU A 296 -11.40 -25.65 -20.04
C GLU A 296 -10.40 -25.79 -18.88
N GLU A 297 -9.18 -26.26 -19.16
CA GLU A 297 -8.13 -26.41 -18.14
C GLU A 297 -7.71 -25.06 -17.55
N GLY A 298 -7.51 -24.04 -18.39
CA GLY A 298 -7.17 -22.70 -17.94
C GLY A 298 -8.29 -22.06 -17.12
N ILE A 299 -9.56 -22.26 -17.51
CA ILE A 299 -10.73 -21.80 -16.72
C ILE A 299 -10.77 -22.50 -15.38
N ASN A 300 -10.57 -23.82 -15.33
CA ASN A 300 -10.58 -24.58 -14.08
C ASN A 300 -9.48 -24.10 -13.11
N LYS A 301 -8.24 -23.93 -13.61
CA LYS A 301 -7.13 -23.37 -12.82
C LYS A 301 -7.43 -21.97 -12.29
N LEU A 302 -8.11 -21.15 -13.09
CA LEU A 302 -8.49 -19.79 -12.70
C LEU A 302 -9.63 -19.77 -11.67
N ILE A 303 -10.59 -20.69 -11.76
CA ILE A 303 -11.62 -20.89 -10.74
C ILE A 303 -10.98 -21.26 -9.39
N ASP A 304 -10.03 -22.19 -9.38
CA ASP A 304 -9.33 -22.60 -8.15
C ASP A 304 -8.57 -21.43 -7.53
N PHE A 305 -7.88 -20.64 -8.36
CA PHE A 305 -7.19 -19.43 -7.92
C PHE A 305 -8.17 -18.40 -7.32
N GLU A 306 -9.28 -18.11 -7.99
CA GLU A 306 -10.27 -17.13 -7.52
C GLU A 306 -11.04 -17.61 -6.29
N ARG A 307 -11.26 -18.93 -6.13
CA ARG A 307 -11.83 -19.51 -4.89
C ARG A 307 -10.92 -19.28 -3.71
N LEU A 308 -9.63 -19.58 -3.83
CA LEU A 308 -8.65 -19.33 -2.77
C LEU A 308 -8.60 -17.84 -2.40
N ASN A 309 -8.64 -16.96 -3.41
CA ASN A 309 -8.72 -15.52 -3.15
C ASN A 309 -10.02 -15.15 -2.43
N ILE A 310 -11.17 -15.69 -2.82
CA ILE A 310 -12.45 -15.44 -2.16
C ILE A 310 -12.48 -16.02 -0.75
N GLU A 311 -11.89 -17.17 -0.48
CA GLU A 311 -11.81 -17.74 0.88
C GLU A 311 -10.91 -16.89 1.77
N ASN A 312 -9.76 -16.47 1.26
CA ASN A 312 -8.90 -15.49 1.92
C ASN A 312 -9.65 -14.15 2.13
N LEU A 313 -10.48 -13.72 1.18
CA LEU A 313 -11.30 -12.51 1.29
C LEU A 313 -12.52 -12.70 2.21
N LYS A 314 -13.13 -13.88 2.31
CA LYS A 314 -14.30 -14.18 3.18
C LYS A 314 -13.93 -14.21 4.66
N ILE A 315 -12.67 -14.52 4.97
CA ILE A 315 -12.09 -14.28 6.30
C ILE A 315 -12.05 -12.76 6.62
N ILE A 316 -12.20 -11.90 5.60
CA ILE A 316 -11.92 -10.46 5.66
C ILE A 316 -13.13 -9.55 5.22
N GLU A 317 -14.21 -10.09 4.64
CA GLU A 317 -15.34 -9.34 4.04
C GLU A 317 -16.51 -9.01 5.02
N SER A 318 -16.25 -8.19 6.03
CA SER A 318 -17.27 -7.22 6.45
C SER A 318 -16.63 -5.84 6.36
N PRO A 319 -17.28 -4.84 5.75
CA PRO A 319 -16.74 -3.49 5.74
C PRO A 319 -16.61 -3.04 7.19
N LEU A 320 -15.37 -2.91 7.66
CA LEU A 320 -15.11 -2.56 9.05
C LEU A 320 -15.11 -1.04 9.19
N GLY A 321 -15.79 -0.57 10.23
CA GLY A 321 -15.70 0.79 10.71
C GLY A 321 -14.57 0.97 11.72
N ILE A 322 -14.06 2.19 11.81
CA ILE A 322 -13.15 2.63 12.88
C ILE A 322 -13.85 3.76 13.63
N LEU A 323 -13.90 3.67 14.96
CA LEU A 323 -14.35 4.79 15.81
C LEU A 323 -13.15 5.57 16.31
N ILE A 324 -13.14 6.88 16.09
CA ILE A 324 -12.17 7.81 16.65
C ILE A 324 -12.91 8.72 17.63
N THR A 325 -12.51 8.73 18.90
CA THR A 325 -13.21 9.50 19.94
C THR A 325 -12.52 10.82 20.26
N SER A 326 -13.30 11.80 20.72
CA SER A 326 -12.85 13.16 21.06
C SER A 326 -12.16 13.87 19.90
N ILE A 327 -12.76 13.81 18.70
CA ILE A 327 -12.12 14.27 17.45
C ILE A 327 -11.82 15.78 17.42
N SER A 328 -12.62 16.61 18.11
CA SER A 328 -12.45 18.05 18.26
C SER A 328 -11.99 18.74 16.96
N LYS A 329 -10.74 19.23 16.88
CA LYS A 329 -10.12 19.86 15.68
C LYS A 329 -8.98 19.05 15.08
N LYS A 330 -8.92 17.74 15.31
CA LYS A 330 -7.77 16.87 15.02
C LYS A 330 -7.72 16.39 13.56
N ILE A 331 -7.95 17.26 12.59
CA ILE A 331 -7.94 16.92 11.16
C ILE A 331 -6.67 16.15 10.72
N PRO A 332 -5.44 16.57 11.10
CA PRO A 332 -4.25 15.83 10.70
C PRO A 332 -4.20 14.39 11.21
N LEU A 333 -4.78 14.12 12.39
CA LEU A 333 -4.91 12.75 12.91
C LEU A 333 -5.89 11.94 12.07
N LEU A 334 -7.07 12.51 11.75
CA LEU A 334 -8.09 11.84 10.93
C LEU A 334 -7.52 11.49 9.54
N GLN A 335 -6.77 12.41 8.92
CA GLN A 335 -6.08 12.18 7.66
C GLN A 335 -5.00 11.09 7.77
N ALA A 336 -4.22 11.06 8.86
CA ALA A 336 -3.24 10.01 9.09
C ALA A 336 -3.89 8.63 9.30
N VAL A 337 -5.06 8.56 9.95
CA VAL A 337 -5.84 7.32 10.03
C VAL A 337 -6.33 6.90 8.64
N ARG A 338 -6.84 7.84 7.84
CA ARG A 338 -7.27 7.59 6.45
C ARG A 338 -6.15 6.99 5.60
N GLN A 339 -4.94 7.54 5.68
CA GLN A 339 -3.77 6.98 4.99
C GLN A 339 -3.46 5.54 5.43
N GLY A 340 -3.65 5.22 6.71
CA GLY A 340 -3.53 3.85 7.21
C GLY A 340 -4.61 2.91 6.66
N ILE A 341 -5.84 3.40 6.52
CA ILE A 341 -6.96 2.66 5.91
C ILE A 341 -6.68 2.37 4.43
N ASP A 342 -6.22 3.36 3.67
CA ASP A 342 -5.98 3.25 2.24
C ASP A 342 -4.93 2.18 1.91
N LYS A 343 -3.99 1.92 2.83
CA LYS A 343 -3.01 0.83 2.74
C LYS A 343 -3.60 -0.57 2.99
N LEU A 344 -4.72 -0.66 3.71
CA LEU A 344 -5.39 -1.93 4.05
C LEU A 344 -6.47 -2.33 3.06
N GLY A 345 -7.21 -1.36 2.51
CA GLY A 345 -8.36 -1.61 1.62
C GLY A 345 -9.58 -2.29 2.28
N HIS A 346 -9.50 -2.70 3.56
CA HIS A 346 -10.54 -3.44 4.29
C HIS A 346 -11.47 -2.54 5.12
N TYR A 347 -10.92 -1.54 5.80
CA TYR A 347 -11.71 -0.53 6.51
C TYR A 347 -12.30 0.45 5.48
N LYS A 348 -13.58 0.78 5.60
CA LYS A 348 -14.24 1.68 4.64
C LYS A 348 -14.71 3.00 5.24
N PHE A 349 -14.95 3.03 6.55
CA PHE A 349 -15.58 4.17 7.20
C PHE A 349 -14.85 4.57 8.49
N ILE A 350 -14.59 5.87 8.62
CA ILE A 350 -14.21 6.52 9.86
C ILE A 350 -15.46 7.11 10.49
N HIS A 351 -15.79 6.61 11.66
CA HIS A 351 -16.76 7.18 12.58
C HIS A 351 -16.01 8.11 13.53
N GLY A 352 -16.39 9.38 13.57
CA GLY A 352 -15.90 10.34 14.56
C GLY A 352 -16.90 10.51 15.70
N CYS A 353 -16.45 10.59 16.94
CA CYS A 353 -17.29 10.96 18.09
C CYS A 353 -16.76 12.21 18.78
N ASP A 354 -17.67 13.15 19.04
CA ASP A 354 -17.45 14.28 19.94
C ASP A 354 -18.77 14.68 20.62
N THR A 355 -18.64 15.43 21.72
CA THR A 355 -19.77 16.05 22.43
C THR A 355 -20.23 17.35 21.79
N ASP A 356 -19.42 17.93 20.91
CA ASP A 356 -19.74 19.12 20.14
C ASP A 356 -19.99 18.74 18.68
N GLU A 357 -21.26 18.85 18.26
CA GLU A 357 -21.69 18.60 16.87
C GLU A 357 -21.08 19.56 15.85
N ASN A 358 -20.58 20.72 16.31
CA ASN A 358 -19.96 21.74 15.45
C ASN A 358 -18.42 21.65 15.45
N CYS A 359 -17.84 20.59 16.01
CA CYS A 359 -16.40 20.45 16.04
C CYS A 359 -15.81 20.31 14.62
N ILE A 360 -14.65 20.93 14.37
CA ILE A 360 -14.00 20.92 13.03
C ILE A 360 -13.76 19.48 12.52
N GLY A 361 -13.50 18.54 13.43
CA GLY A 361 -13.30 17.12 13.17
C GLY A 361 -14.48 16.44 12.48
N TYR A 362 -15.69 16.98 12.62
CA TYR A 362 -16.89 16.53 11.92
C TYR A 362 -16.66 16.38 10.41
N TYR A 363 -15.99 17.35 9.80
CA TYR A 363 -15.74 17.36 8.36
C TYR A 363 -14.65 16.37 7.91
N GLY A 364 -13.92 15.75 8.84
CA GLY A 364 -12.85 14.79 8.55
C GLY A 364 -13.25 13.33 8.65
N VAL A 365 -14.54 13.02 8.89
CA VAL A 365 -15.05 11.66 9.10
C VAL A 365 -16.21 11.34 8.14
N ASP A 366 -16.48 10.06 7.90
CA ASP A 366 -17.56 9.63 7.00
C ASP A 366 -18.91 9.57 7.72
N THR A 367 -18.88 9.35 9.03
CA THR A 367 -20.06 9.35 9.89
C THR A 367 -19.70 9.99 11.22
N PHE A 368 -20.58 10.85 11.71
CA PHE A 368 -20.39 11.51 13.00
C PHE A 368 -21.38 10.94 14.03
N TRP A 369 -20.85 10.57 15.20
CA TRP A 369 -21.62 10.21 16.37
C TRP A 369 -21.56 11.35 17.39
N HIS A 370 -22.66 12.05 17.57
CA HIS A 370 -22.82 12.95 18.70
C HIS A 370 -22.94 12.11 19.99
N CYS A 371 -21.82 11.96 20.68
CA CYS A 371 -21.68 11.08 21.82
C CYS A 371 -21.86 11.86 23.14
N PRO A 372 -22.41 11.23 24.19
CA PRO A 372 -22.56 11.89 25.48
C PRO A 372 -21.20 12.18 26.11
N LYS A 373 -21.17 13.10 27.07
CA LYS A 373 -19.96 13.33 27.88
C LYS A 373 -19.51 12.01 28.52
N LEU A 374 -18.20 11.81 28.66
CA LEU A 374 -17.63 10.60 29.28
C LEU A 374 -18.27 10.24 30.64
N SER A 375 -18.65 11.23 31.45
CA SER A 375 -19.32 11.02 32.74
C SER A 375 -20.72 10.41 32.64
N GLN A 376 -21.31 10.40 31.44
CA GLN A 376 -22.65 9.87 31.13
C GLN A 376 -22.58 8.68 30.15
N MET A 377 -21.40 8.41 29.56
CA MET A 377 -21.21 7.36 28.57
C MET A 377 -20.97 6.01 29.26
N THR A 378 -21.68 4.97 28.83
CA THR A 378 -21.49 3.60 29.33
C THR A 378 -20.72 2.75 28.32
N VAL A 379 -19.97 1.76 28.78
CA VAL A 379 -19.27 0.81 27.90
C VAL A 379 -20.24 0.10 26.95
N GLU A 380 -21.41 -0.29 27.48
CA GLU A 380 -22.46 -0.98 26.75
C GLU A 380 -23.05 -0.10 25.64
N SER A 381 -23.18 1.22 25.85
CA SER A 381 -23.62 2.15 24.80
C SER A 381 -22.62 2.22 23.64
N VAL A 382 -21.31 2.24 23.93
CA VAL A 382 -20.25 2.27 22.91
C VAL A 382 -20.20 0.95 22.14
N ILE A 383 -20.28 -0.19 22.84
CA ILE A 383 -20.34 -1.52 22.20
C ILE A 383 -21.56 -1.61 21.28
N THR A 384 -22.72 -1.13 21.74
CA THR A 384 -23.96 -1.13 20.96
C THR A 384 -23.78 -0.33 19.67
N TYR A 385 -23.24 0.89 19.78
CA TYR A 385 -22.93 1.73 18.62
C TYR A 385 -21.96 1.02 17.67
N CYS A 386 -20.87 0.45 18.19
CA CYS A 386 -19.88 -0.24 17.38
C CYS A 386 -20.48 -1.41 16.60
N LYS A 387 -21.32 -2.23 17.24
CA LYS A 387 -22.00 -3.35 16.58
C LYS A 387 -22.96 -2.89 15.48
N GLN A 388 -23.75 -1.86 15.75
CA GLN A 388 -24.70 -1.30 14.77
C GLN A 388 -24.00 -0.79 13.50
N HIS A 389 -22.77 -0.29 13.65
CA HIS A 389 -21.98 0.29 12.57
C HIS A 389 -20.81 -0.58 12.10
N SER A 390 -20.77 -1.86 12.47
CA SER A 390 -19.70 -2.80 12.09
C SER A 390 -18.28 -2.30 12.43
N ILE A 391 -18.14 -1.61 13.55
CA ILE A 391 -16.86 -1.06 14.03
C ILE A 391 -16.07 -2.14 14.76
N LYS A 392 -14.85 -2.42 14.30
CA LYS A 392 -13.89 -3.34 14.96
C LYS A 392 -12.70 -2.66 15.60
N SER A 393 -12.47 -1.39 15.30
CA SER A 393 -11.31 -0.65 15.82
C SER A 393 -11.72 0.65 16.48
N ILE A 394 -11.15 0.95 17.64
CA ILE A 394 -11.33 2.22 18.36
C ILE A 394 -9.97 2.91 18.59
N ILE A 395 -9.90 4.19 18.24
CA ILE A 395 -8.73 5.05 18.44
C ILE A 395 -9.10 6.19 19.40
N PRO A 396 -8.77 6.07 20.70
CA PRO A 396 -8.95 7.15 21.66
C PRO A 396 -7.91 8.26 21.47
N THR A 397 -8.33 9.53 21.55
CA THR A 397 -7.43 10.66 21.23
C THR A 397 -7.22 11.64 22.39
N ARG A 398 -7.81 11.38 23.56
CA ARG A 398 -7.70 12.22 24.77
C ARG A 398 -7.37 11.36 25.99
N ASN A 399 -6.62 11.90 26.96
CA ASN A 399 -6.20 11.18 28.16
C ASN A 399 -7.37 10.57 28.97
N ALA A 400 -8.51 11.28 29.06
CA ALA A 400 -9.70 10.76 29.74
C ALA A 400 -10.30 9.54 29.02
N ASP A 401 -10.30 9.54 27.68
CA ASP A 401 -10.72 8.40 26.86
C ASP A 401 -9.81 7.19 27.12
N LEU A 402 -8.49 7.40 27.26
CA LEU A 402 -7.55 6.32 27.54
C LEU A 402 -7.92 5.58 28.82
N ILE A 403 -8.23 6.29 29.90
CA ILE A 403 -8.65 5.68 31.17
C ILE A 403 -9.95 4.90 30.99
N PHE A 404 -10.97 5.53 30.38
CA PHE A 404 -12.28 4.91 30.15
C PHE A 404 -12.16 3.58 29.38
N TYR A 405 -11.40 3.59 28.29
CA TYR A 405 -11.22 2.40 27.46
C TYR A 405 -10.29 1.36 28.10
N ALA A 406 -9.21 1.77 28.77
CA ALA A 406 -8.31 0.84 29.43
C ALA A 406 -8.98 0.06 30.57
N GLN A 407 -9.88 0.71 31.34
CA GLN A 407 -10.67 0.06 32.41
C GLN A 407 -11.54 -1.10 31.90
N SER A 408 -12.02 -1.00 30.67
CA SER A 408 -12.99 -1.95 30.10
C SER A 408 -12.47 -2.64 28.83
N LYS A 409 -11.16 -2.60 28.58
CA LYS A 409 -10.52 -3.11 27.35
C LYS A 409 -10.92 -4.56 27.04
N LYS A 410 -10.97 -5.42 28.06
CA LYS A 410 -11.40 -6.82 27.91
C LYS A 410 -12.85 -6.95 27.43
N LYS A 411 -13.78 -6.14 27.94
CA LYS A 411 -15.20 -6.17 27.52
C LYS A 411 -15.37 -5.87 26.03
N PHE A 412 -14.55 -4.97 25.47
CA PHE A 412 -14.56 -4.68 24.04
C PHE A 412 -13.94 -5.83 23.23
N LEU A 413 -12.82 -6.39 23.69
CA LEU A 413 -12.16 -7.51 23.04
C LEU A 413 -13.03 -8.76 23.00
N ASP A 414 -13.80 -9.04 24.07
CA ASP A 414 -14.78 -10.15 24.11
C ASP A 414 -15.89 -9.99 23.05
N GLN A 415 -16.00 -8.81 22.40
CA GLN A 415 -16.92 -8.50 21.30
C GLN A 415 -16.18 -8.29 19.97
N GLU A 416 -14.91 -8.69 19.88
CA GLU A 416 -14.02 -8.49 18.73
C GLU A 416 -13.78 -7.01 18.37
N ILE A 417 -13.86 -6.11 19.36
CA ILE A 417 -13.57 -4.69 19.19
C ILE A 417 -12.20 -4.39 19.81
N HIS A 418 -11.24 -4.05 18.95
CA HIS A 418 -9.87 -3.75 19.32
C HIS A 418 -9.71 -2.25 19.60
N ILE A 419 -8.96 -1.91 20.65
CA ILE A 419 -8.73 -0.52 21.04
C ILE A 419 -7.23 -0.25 21.10
N MET A 420 -6.77 0.82 20.44
CA MET A 420 -5.37 1.25 20.51
C MET A 420 -5.09 1.96 21.84
N VAL A 421 -5.04 1.18 22.93
CA VAL A 421 -4.80 1.69 24.28
C VAL A 421 -3.99 0.70 25.12
N SER A 422 -3.00 1.23 25.84
CA SER A 422 -2.24 0.46 26.83
C SER A 422 -3.13 -0.01 27.98
N ASP A 423 -2.66 -0.95 28.78
CA ASP A 423 -3.41 -1.44 29.94
C ASP A 423 -3.53 -0.35 31.03
N LEU A 424 -4.52 -0.50 31.92
CA LEU A 424 -4.88 0.54 32.87
C LEU A 424 -3.71 0.99 33.76
N ASP A 425 -2.91 0.04 34.25
CA ASP A 425 -1.74 0.35 35.08
C ASP A 425 -0.70 1.17 34.31
N THR A 426 -0.45 0.83 33.05
CA THR A 426 0.44 1.60 32.15
C THR A 426 -0.10 3.00 31.93
N ILE A 427 -1.40 3.15 31.63
CA ILE A 427 -2.03 4.46 31.45
C ILE A 427 -1.92 5.30 32.72
N ASN A 428 -2.21 4.74 33.90
CA ASN A 428 -2.11 5.43 35.17
C ASN A 428 -0.66 5.87 35.47
N ASN A 429 0.31 4.98 35.24
CA ASN A 429 1.74 5.28 35.37
C ASN A 429 2.17 6.46 34.48
N CYS A 430 1.65 6.55 33.25
CA CYS A 430 2.01 7.62 32.32
C CYS A 430 1.31 8.96 32.63
N LEU A 431 0.05 8.93 33.08
CA LEU A 431 -0.75 10.13 33.29
C LEU A 431 -0.48 10.84 34.61
N ASP A 432 -0.02 10.11 35.63
CA ASP A 432 0.43 10.67 36.90
C ASP A 432 1.92 11.01 36.84
N LYS A 433 2.26 12.30 36.70
CA LYS A 433 3.64 12.77 36.55
C LYS A 433 4.55 12.44 37.74
N LYS A 434 3.98 12.24 38.94
CA LYS A 434 4.73 11.81 40.11
C LYS A 434 5.07 10.33 40.01
N GLN A 435 4.05 9.50 39.85
CA GLN A 435 4.20 8.05 39.72
C GLN A 435 5.08 7.68 38.53
N PHE A 436 4.92 8.37 37.39
CA PHE A 436 5.77 8.23 36.22
C PHE A 436 7.26 8.37 36.57
N SER A 437 7.62 9.45 37.28
CA SER A 437 9.01 9.70 37.66
C SER A 437 9.54 8.67 38.65
N GLU A 438 8.74 8.22 39.61
CA GLU A 438 9.15 7.23 40.61
C GLU A 438 9.39 5.85 39.97
N VAL A 439 8.50 5.43 39.07
CA VAL A 439 8.60 4.15 38.36
C VAL A 439 9.84 4.10 37.46
N LEU A 440 10.16 5.21 36.77
CA LEU A 440 11.35 5.29 35.92
C LEU A 440 12.66 5.39 36.73
N ILE A 441 12.68 6.15 37.84
CA ILE A 441 13.86 6.21 38.74
C ILE A 441 14.18 4.84 39.33
N ALA A 442 13.16 4.05 39.68
CA ALA A 442 13.35 2.70 40.20
C ALA A 442 14.07 1.76 39.22
N LYS A 443 14.10 2.10 37.93
CA LYS A 443 14.86 1.40 36.88
C LYS A 443 16.06 2.18 36.35
N SER A 444 16.45 3.25 37.04
CA SER A 444 17.60 4.08 36.67
C SER A 444 17.45 4.74 35.30
N PHE A 445 16.23 4.96 34.82
CA PHE A 445 15.99 5.81 33.65
C PHE A 445 16.16 7.28 34.04
N PRO A 446 16.70 8.13 33.14
CA PRO A 446 17.05 9.49 33.49
C PRO A 446 15.82 10.41 33.35
N VAL A 447 14.85 10.26 34.25
CA VAL A 447 13.61 11.06 34.28
C VAL A 447 13.74 12.25 35.21
N ILE A 448 13.05 13.35 34.90
CA ILE A 448 12.92 14.48 35.82
C ILE A 448 12.08 14.05 37.02
N PHE A 449 12.69 14.04 38.21
CA PHE A 449 11.99 13.71 39.45
C PHE A 449 10.90 14.74 39.76
N SER A 450 9.69 14.25 40.03
CA SER A 450 8.53 15.05 40.42
C SER A 450 8.28 14.93 41.92
N ALA A 451 8.37 16.06 42.63
CA ALA A 451 8.12 16.12 44.07
C ALA A 451 6.81 16.84 44.41
N LEU A 452 6.26 16.53 45.59
CA LEU A 452 5.10 17.23 46.18
C LEU A 452 5.50 18.47 47.00
N SER A 453 6.80 18.65 47.25
CA SER A 453 7.37 19.82 47.94
C SER A 453 8.75 20.12 47.38
N LEU A 454 9.12 21.40 47.37
CA LEU A 454 10.46 21.89 47.00
C LEU A 454 11.56 21.41 47.96
N ASP A 455 11.23 20.99 49.18
CA ASP A 455 12.21 20.46 50.14
C ASP A 455 12.91 19.19 49.65
N LYS A 456 12.31 18.50 48.69
CA LYS A 456 12.85 17.28 48.08
C LYS A 456 13.65 17.55 46.81
N LEU A 457 13.80 18.81 46.42
CA LEU A 457 14.47 19.23 45.19
C LEU A 457 15.65 20.13 45.50
N ASP A 458 16.67 20.04 44.66
CA ASP A 458 17.84 20.88 44.69
C ASP A 458 17.87 21.81 43.46
N GLY A 459 18.61 22.92 43.58
CA GLY A 459 18.90 23.80 42.45
C GLY A 459 18.28 25.20 42.53
N PRO A 460 18.66 26.07 41.59
CA PRO A 460 18.31 27.49 41.62
C PRO A 460 16.93 27.81 41.01
N ALA A 461 16.40 26.92 40.16
CA ALA A 461 15.18 27.16 39.39
C ALA A 461 14.32 25.89 39.26
N TYR A 462 13.00 26.09 39.17
CA TYR A 462 12.00 25.02 39.24
C TYR A 462 10.94 25.15 38.15
N VAL A 463 10.33 24.02 37.83
CA VAL A 463 9.12 23.90 37.03
C VAL A 463 7.97 23.48 37.94
N VAL A 464 6.83 24.17 37.85
CA VAL A 464 5.61 23.86 38.61
C VAL A 464 4.48 23.58 37.64
N LYS A 465 3.81 22.44 37.79
CA LYS A 465 2.69 22.02 36.94
C LYS A 465 1.71 21.13 37.69
N GLU A 466 0.53 20.94 37.12
CA GLU A 466 -0.45 19.97 37.63
C GLU A 466 0.10 18.53 37.54
N ARG A 467 -0.18 17.73 38.57
CA ARG A 467 0.15 16.30 38.64
C ARG A 467 -0.56 15.51 37.53
N PHE A 468 -1.84 15.82 37.33
CA PHE A 468 -2.71 15.20 36.35
C PHE A 468 -3.11 16.24 35.30
N GLY A 469 -2.95 15.92 34.02
CA GLY A 469 -3.38 16.83 32.95
C GLY A 469 -2.53 16.80 31.70
N ALA A 470 -2.99 17.53 30.70
CA ALA A 470 -2.35 17.71 29.40
C ALA A 470 -2.37 19.20 29.00
N GLY A 471 -1.30 19.67 28.36
CA GLY A 471 -1.17 21.05 27.88
C GLY A 471 -0.43 21.98 28.85
N SER A 472 -0.08 23.18 28.38
CA SER A 472 0.75 24.14 29.13
C SER A 472 -0.01 25.28 29.80
N THR A 473 -1.34 25.21 29.88
CA THR A 473 -2.19 26.29 30.43
C THR A 473 -1.92 26.59 31.90
N ASN A 474 -1.32 25.64 32.64
CA ASN A 474 -0.98 25.74 34.06
C ASN A 474 0.50 25.34 34.31
N LEU A 475 1.43 25.89 33.52
CA LEU A 475 2.86 25.56 33.59
C LEU A 475 3.71 26.78 33.96
N GLY A 476 4.37 26.73 35.11
CA GLY A 476 5.39 27.68 35.52
C GLY A 476 6.78 27.13 35.24
N ILE A 477 7.62 27.87 34.50
CA ILE A 477 8.96 27.43 34.05
C ILE A 477 10.01 28.42 34.56
N ASN A 478 11.20 27.91 34.93
CA ASN A 478 12.34 28.71 35.37
C ASN A 478 11.98 29.65 36.55
N LEU A 479 11.22 29.13 37.50
CA LEU A 479 10.78 29.87 38.67
C LEU A 479 11.80 29.76 39.80
N SER A 480 12.06 30.85 40.51
CA SER A 480 12.73 30.77 41.81
C SER A 480 11.87 30.01 42.81
N ARG A 481 12.46 29.58 43.94
CA ARG A 481 11.74 28.86 44.99
C ARG A 481 10.46 29.58 45.45
N SER A 482 10.56 30.90 45.71
CA SER A 482 9.41 31.70 46.16
C SER A 482 8.34 31.85 45.07
N GLU A 483 8.72 31.97 43.81
CA GLU A 483 7.78 32.07 42.69
C GLU A 483 7.07 30.73 42.45
N ALA A 484 7.79 29.63 42.56
CA ALA A 484 7.26 28.28 42.46
C ALA A 484 6.18 28.01 43.52
N GLU A 485 6.44 28.34 44.78
CA GLU A 485 5.44 28.21 45.87
C GLU A 485 4.21 29.09 45.63
N LYS A 486 4.40 30.31 45.12
CA LYS A 486 3.30 31.22 44.80
C LYS A 486 2.46 30.70 43.64
N PHE A 487 3.10 30.19 42.57
CA PHE A 487 2.43 29.64 41.41
C PHE A 487 1.60 28.40 41.76
N ALA A 488 2.16 27.51 42.59
CA ALA A 488 1.52 26.27 43.01
C ALA A 488 0.17 26.47 43.73
N ARG A 489 -0.04 27.62 44.39
CA ARG A 489 -1.33 27.94 45.05
C ARG A 489 -2.50 28.08 44.08
N GLY A 490 -2.22 28.32 42.80
CA GLY A 490 -3.23 28.37 41.74
C GLY A 490 -3.58 27.02 41.15
N LEU A 491 -2.92 25.94 41.58
CA LEU A 491 -3.09 24.58 41.05
C LEU A 491 -3.88 23.70 42.03
N GLN A 492 -4.54 22.67 41.50
CA GLN A 492 -5.27 21.71 42.34
C GLN A 492 -4.32 20.68 42.97
N ASP A 493 -3.47 20.05 42.16
CA ASP A 493 -2.53 19.03 42.59
C ASP A 493 -1.12 19.39 42.07
N PRO A 494 -0.45 20.42 42.63
CA PRO A 494 0.83 20.87 42.15
C PRO A 494 1.92 19.81 42.35
N ILE A 495 2.76 19.65 41.32
CA ILE A 495 4.07 19.01 41.43
C ILE A 495 5.18 20.00 41.10
N TYR A 496 6.33 19.76 41.71
CA TYR A 496 7.55 20.52 41.52
C TYR A 496 8.58 19.64 40.82
N GLN A 497 9.30 20.22 39.88
CA GLN A 497 10.40 19.57 39.16
C GLN A 497 11.59 20.53 39.10
N LYS A 498 12.82 20.01 39.06
CA LYS A 498 14.00 20.81 38.78
C LYS A 498 13.94 21.35 37.34
N PHE A 499 14.29 22.61 37.15
CA PHE A 499 14.37 23.18 35.81
C PHE A 499 15.66 22.71 35.11
N TYR A 500 15.51 22.19 33.90
CA TYR A 500 16.62 21.83 33.02
C TYR A 500 16.56 22.68 31.76
N GLU A 501 17.65 23.38 31.47
CA GLU A 501 17.83 24.09 30.20
C GLU A 501 18.40 23.13 29.16
N GLY A 502 17.86 23.15 27.95
CA GLY A 502 18.27 22.23 26.91
C GLY A 502 17.37 22.22 25.68
N ILE A 503 17.68 21.31 24.76
CA ILE A 503 16.90 21.05 23.56
C ILE A 503 15.77 20.09 23.91
N GLU A 504 14.53 20.47 23.60
CA GLU A 504 13.40 19.55 23.75
C GLU A 504 13.25 18.64 22.52
N TRP A 505 13.11 17.35 22.80
CA TRP A 505 12.81 16.29 21.86
C TRP A 505 11.45 15.68 22.16
N SER A 506 10.79 15.18 21.12
CA SER A 506 9.74 14.17 21.23
C SER A 506 10.14 12.97 20.42
N VAL A 507 9.90 11.78 20.95
CA VAL A 507 10.15 10.52 20.26
C VAL A 507 8.82 9.81 20.07
N ASP A 508 8.37 9.74 18.81
CA ASP A 508 7.18 8.99 18.44
C ASP A 508 7.58 7.53 18.19
N LEU A 509 6.81 6.59 18.71
CA LEU A 509 7.03 5.16 18.50
C LEU A 509 5.72 4.38 18.46
N TYR A 510 5.79 3.17 17.92
CA TYR A 510 4.69 2.21 17.96
C TYR A 510 5.17 0.89 18.56
N ARG A 511 4.52 0.40 19.62
CA ARG A 511 4.81 -0.92 20.22
C ARG A 511 3.63 -1.87 19.98
N SER A 512 3.94 -3.04 19.42
CA SER A 512 2.97 -4.08 19.09
C SER A 512 2.35 -4.71 20.33
N ARG A 513 1.25 -5.46 20.15
CA ARG A 513 0.63 -6.24 21.23
C ARG A 513 1.53 -7.36 21.74
N HIS A 514 2.50 -7.79 20.92
CA HIS A 514 3.52 -8.78 21.29
C HIS A 514 4.73 -8.15 22.00
N GLY A 515 4.72 -6.83 22.15
CA GLY A 515 5.66 -6.10 22.98
C GLY A 515 6.94 -5.62 22.28
N LYS A 516 7.00 -5.76 20.96
CA LYS A 516 8.12 -5.29 20.13
C LYS A 516 7.86 -3.87 19.64
N VAL A 517 8.86 -2.99 19.71
CA VAL A 517 8.77 -1.66 19.08
C VAL A 517 8.99 -1.79 17.57
N MET A 518 7.95 -1.46 16.79
CA MET A 518 7.96 -1.59 15.33
C MET A 518 8.79 -0.49 14.66
N GLY A 519 8.62 0.75 15.11
CA GLY A 519 9.32 1.92 14.60
C GLY A 519 9.45 2.99 15.68
N CYS A 520 10.43 3.88 15.49
CA CYS A 520 10.75 4.96 16.41
C CYS A 520 11.35 6.13 15.64
N VAL A 521 10.89 7.34 15.91
CA VAL A 521 11.33 8.57 15.24
C VAL A 521 11.54 9.66 16.29
N ALA A 522 12.79 10.09 16.46
CA ALA A 522 13.09 11.30 17.21
C ALA A 522 12.77 12.55 16.38
N ARG A 523 12.23 13.56 17.05
CA ARG A 523 11.98 14.88 16.45
C ARG A 523 12.20 16.01 17.45
N GLN A 524 12.96 17.00 17.01
CA GLN A 524 13.25 18.20 17.79
C GLN A 524 12.03 19.11 17.81
N ARG A 525 11.68 19.66 18.98
CA ARG A 525 10.59 20.62 19.14
C ARG A 525 11.12 22.04 18.93
N ASN A 526 11.30 22.43 17.67
CA ASN A 526 11.92 23.71 17.32
C ASN A 526 11.12 24.94 17.80
N THR A 527 9.79 24.83 17.83
CA THR A 527 8.92 25.90 18.32
C THR A 527 7.71 25.29 19.01
N VAL A 528 7.47 25.68 20.27
CA VAL A 528 6.36 25.20 21.10
C VAL A 528 5.43 26.37 21.41
N VAL A 529 4.14 26.20 21.16
CA VAL A 529 3.09 27.18 21.47
C VAL A 529 2.00 26.47 22.26
N ASN A 530 1.68 26.98 23.45
CA ASN A 530 0.68 26.39 24.36
C ASN A 530 0.91 24.88 24.64
N GLY A 531 2.17 24.45 24.72
CA GLY A 531 2.55 23.06 24.98
C GLY A 531 2.51 22.15 23.76
N GLU A 532 2.00 22.62 22.63
CA GLU A 532 2.03 21.90 21.36
C GLU A 532 3.24 22.31 20.51
N SER A 533 3.89 21.33 19.87
CA SER A 533 4.93 21.63 18.88
C SER A 533 4.26 22.23 17.65
N GLN A 534 4.62 23.47 17.33
CA GLN A 534 4.18 24.19 16.13
C GLN A 534 5.12 23.91 14.96
N VAL A 535 6.42 23.91 15.23
CA VAL A 535 7.48 23.52 14.28
C VAL A 535 8.27 22.38 14.90
N THR A 536 8.42 21.29 14.16
CA THR A 536 9.21 20.13 14.59
C THR A 536 10.01 19.58 13.42
N THR A 537 11.23 19.11 13.68
CA THR A 537 12.12 18.53 12.66
C THR A 537 12.48 17.12 13.08
N THR A 538 12.28 16.13 12.21
CA THR A 538 12.72 14.75 12.48
C THR A 538 14.24 14.69 12.44
N ALA A 539 14.82 13.77 13.21
CA ALA A 539 16.25 13.48 13.17
C ALA A 539 16.49 12.00 13.43
N SER A 540 17.45 11.41 12.73
CA SER A 540 17.97 10.10 13.08
C SER A 540 18.85 10.26 14.31
N TYR A 541 18.34 9.84 15.47
CA TYR A 541 19.05 9.97 16.75
C TYR A 541 19.08 8.62 17.50
N PRO A 542 19.95 7.67 17.10
CA PRO A 542 19.87 6.28 17.56
C PRO A 542 19.96 6.09 19.07
N ILE A 543 20.78 6.89 19.77
CA ILE A 543 20.97 6.77 21.22
C ILE A 543 19.67 7.17 21.96
N LEU A 544 19.09 8.31 21.57
CA LEU A 544 17.83 8.79 22.13
C LEU A 544 16.66 7.85 21.77
N GLU A 545 16.58 7.41 20.51
CA GLU A 545 15.55 6.48 20.05
C GLU A 545 15.63 5.13 20.79
N LYS A 546 16.84 4.64 21.06
CA LYS A 546 17.05 3.42 21.86
C LYS A 546 16.58 3.61 23.30
N LEU A 547 16.96 4.72 23.95
CA LEU A 547 16.49 5.03 25.31
C LEU A 547 14.95 5.04 25.39
N CYS A 548 14.29 5.67 24.43
CA CYS A 548 12.83 5.73 24.39
C CYS A 548 12.17 4.37 24.07
N LYS A 549 12.79 3.52 23.25
CA LYS A 549 12.35 2.13 23.04
C LYS A 549 12.42 1.34 24.35
N ASP A 550 13.56 1.40 25.03
CA ASP A 550 13.79 0.68 26.30
C ASP A 550 12.75 1.12 27.37
N ILE A 551 12.41 2.41 27.43
CA ILE A 551 11.35 2.94 28.31
C ILE A 551 9.96 2.43 27.91
N ALA A 552 9.62 2.45 26.62
CA ALA A 552 8.30 2.02 26.15
C ALA A 552 8.06 0.52 26.40
N GLU A 553 9.11 -0.29 26.25
CA GLU A 553 9.07 -1.72 26.58
C GLU A 553 8.91 -1.95 28.08
N PHE A 554 9.68 -1.22 28.91
CA PHE A 554 9.57 -1.30 30.37
C PHE A 554 8.17 -0.91 30.89
N LEU A 555 7.60 0.17 30.35
CA LEU A 555 6.25 0.63 30.72
C LEU A 555 5.13 -0.26 30.14
N ASN A 556 5.49 -1.25 29.31
CA ASN A 556 4.56 -2.10 28.58
C ASN A 556 3.55 -1.31 27.72
N ILE A 557 4.04 -0.29 27.00
CA ILE A 557 3.22 0.51 26.08
C ILE A 557 2.61 -0.38 25.00
N TYR A 558 1.33 -0.21 24.68
CA TYR A 558 0.71 -0.76 23.48
C TYR A 558 0.18 0.37 22.59
N GLY A 559 0.44 0.27 21.29
CA GLY A 559 0.06 1.24 20.29
C GLY A 559 1.08 2.37 20.14
N HIS A 560 0.60 3.52 19.66
CA HIS A 560 1.44 4.70 19.48
C HIS A 560 1.68 5.44 20.80
N ALA A 561 2.91 5.87 21.04
CA ALA A 561 3.26 6.73 22.17
C ALA A 561 4.27 7.82 21.78
N VAL A 562 4.25 8.91 22.55
CA VAL A 562 5.18 10.03 22.42
C VAL A 562 5.91 10.24 23.74
N ILE A 563 7.22 10.04 23.75
CA ILE A 563 8.08 10.31 24.92
C ILE A 563 8.74 11.67 24.72
N GLN A 564 8.60 12.57 25.69
CA GLN A 564 9.23 13.90 25.66
C GLN A 564 10.50 13.90 26.51
N VAL A 565 11.55 14.52 26.00
CA VAL A 565 12.90 14.50 26.60
C VAL A 565 13.53 15.89 26.48
N ILE A 566 14.26 16.34 27.49
CA ILE A 566 15.17 17.48 27.42
C ILE A 566 16.60 16.95 27.34
N GLU A 567 17.37 17.43 26.38
CA GLU A 567 18.82 17.19 26.30
C GLU A 567 19.54 18.47 26.74
N ASN A 568 20.28 18.40 27.85
CA ASN A 568 20.99 19.58 28.36
C ASN A 568 22.30 19.84 27.59
N SER A 569 22.99 20.93 27.93
CA SER A 569 24.27 21.31 27.30
C SER A 569 25.41 20.29 27.47
N ASN A 570 25.30 19.38 28.45
CA ASN A 570 26.25 18.29 28.67
C ASN A 570 25.91 17.02 27.85
N GLY A 571 24.83 17.04 27.07
CA GLY A 571 24.33 15.88 26.32
C GLY A 571 23.58 14.86 27.19
N GLU A 572 23.17 15.22 28.40
CA GLU A 572 22.39 14.35 29.28
C GLU A 572 20.90 14.44 28.93
N PHE A 573 20.25 13.28 28.80
CA PHE A 573 18.81 13.20 28.56
C PHE A 573 18.03 13.21 29.86
N HIS A 574 16.94 13.98 29.90
CA HIS A 574 16.02 14.10 31.02
C HIS A 574 14.59 13.87 30.52
N ILE A 575 14.01 12.70 30.80
CA ILE A 575 12.64 12.34 30.39
C ILE A 575 11.63 13.23 31.13
N ILE A 576 10.73 13.85 30.37
CA ILE A 576 9.71 14.78 30.90
C ILE A 576 8.41 14.02 31.20
N GLU A 577 7.89 13.31 30.20
CA GLU A 577 6.63 12.56 30.25
C GLU A 577 6.51 11.57 29.09
N CYS A 578 5.60 10.60 29.23
CA CYS A 578 5.19 9.70 28.15
C CYS A 578 3.68 9.87 27.92
N ASN A 579 3.29 10.17 26.68
CA ASN A 579 1.89 10.25 26.26
C ASN A 579 1.56 8.98 25.45
N PRO A 580 0.83 7.99 26.01
CA PRO A 580 0.53 6.73 25.35
C PRO A 580 -0.65 6.86 24.38
N ARG A 581 -0.54 7.82 23.45
CA ARG A 581 -1.48 8.10 22.36
C ARG A 581 -0.79 8.88 21.25
N PHE A 582 -1.45 8.98 20.11
CA PHE A 582 -0.99 9.84 19.01
C PHE A 582 -0.96 11.33 19.42
N GLY A 583 0.16 11.99 19.11
CA GLY A 583 0.39 13.42 19.37
C GLY A 583 0.03 14.30 18.17
N GLY A 584 -0.28 15.58 18.42
CA GLY A 584 -0.68 16.51 17.35
C GLY A 584 0.41 16.79 16.30
N ALA A 585 1.69 16.63 16.66
CA ALA A 585 2.83 16.76 15.76
C ALA A 585 3.44 15.39 15.36
N SER A 586 2.83 14.28 15.77
CA SER A 586 3.30 12.92 15.45
C SER A 586 3.08 12.55 13.98
N THR A 587 2.34 13.38 13.23
CA THR A 587 2.23 13.29 11.77
C THR A 587 3.60 13.43 11.08
N ALA A 588 4.58 14.11 11.69
CA ALA A 588 5.94 14.13 11.19
C ALA A 588 6.56 12.73 11.20
N GLY A 589 6.33 11.94 12.26
CA GLY A 589 6.75 10.55 12.33
C GLY A 589 6.11 9.69 11.25
N ILE A 590 4.79 9.84 11.03
CA ILE A 590 4.07 9.16 9.94
C ILE A 590 4.71 9.46 8.58
N ALA A 591 4.99 10.73 8.31
CA ALA A 591 5.55 11.18 7.02
C ALA A 591 6.97 10.64 6.73
N VAL A 592 7.70 10.18 7.74
CA VAL A 592 9.01 9.51 7.56
C VAL A 592 8.93 7.99 7.73
N GLY A 593 7.72 7.41 7.73
CA GLY A 593 7.49 5.96 7.65
C GLY A 593 6.99 5.29 8.93
N LEU A 594 6.70 6.03 10.01
CA LEU A 594 6.20 5.43 11.27
C LEU A 594 4.72 5.04 11.15
N ASP A 595 4.43 3.90 10.52
CA ASP A 595 3.10 3.43 10.10
C ASP A 595 2.14 2.97 11.22
N SER A 596 1.97 3.80 12.24
CA SER A 596 1.29 3.47 13.49
C SER A 596 -0.16 3.02 13.32
N PHE A 597 -0.95 3.75 12.52
CA PHE A 597 -2.35 3.38 12.31
C PHE A 597 -2.49 2.14 11.42
N TYR A 598 -1.62 1.98 10.43
CA TYR A 598 -1.61 0.80 9.59
C TYR A 598 -1.30 -0.47 10.40
N TRP A 599 -0.27 -0.43 11.26
CA TRP A 599 0.04 -1.54 12.16
C TRP A 599 -1.10 -1.84 13.13
N PHE A 600 -1.68 -0.83 13.77
CA PHE A 600 -2.82 -1.05 14.66
C PHE A 600 -4.00 -1.72 13.95
N LEU A 601 -4.31 -1.28 12.73
CA LEU A 601 -5.43 -1.81 11.97
C LEU A 601 -5.15 -3.20 11.38
N LEU A 602 -3.90 -3.53 11.07
CA LEU A 602 -3.48 -4.92 10.80
C LEU A 602 -3.65 -5.78 12.05
N GLU A 603 -3.27 -5.27 13.23
CA GLU A 603 -3.43 -6.00 14.47
C GLU A 603 -4.91 -6.27 14.80
N SER A 604 -5.80 -5.31 14.58
CA SER A 604 -7.24 -5.54 14.78
C SER A 604 -7.88 -6.49 13.77
N LEU A 605 -7.13 -6.89 12.74
CA LEU A 605 -7.47 -7.95 11.78
C LEU A 605 -6.71 -9.25 12.05
N ASP A 606 -6.07 -9.37 13.22
CA ASP A 606 -5.22 -10.49 13.63
C ASP A 606 -4.11 -10.84 12.64
N GLN A 607 -3.63 -9.84 11.89
CA GLN A 607 -2.49 -9.98 10.98
C GLN A 607 -1.16 -9.86 11.73
N ASN A 608 -0.14 -10.55 11.21
CA ASN A 608 1.23 -10.42 11.70
C ASN A 608 1.89 -9.13 11.17
N ILE A 609 2.00 -8.12 12.03
CA ILE A 609 2.59 -6.84 11.65
C ILE A 609 4.11 -6.87 11.45
N GLU A 610 4.80 -7.93 11.87
CA GLU A 610 6.24 -8.07 11.63
C GLU A 610 6.59 -8.23 10.15
N GLU A 611 5.63 -8.63 9.31
CA GLU A 611 5.77 -8.66 7.85
C GLU A 611 5.82 -7.25 7.22
N TYR A 612 5.52 -6.22 8.01
CA TYR A 612 5.41 -4.83 7.56
C TYR A 612 6.41 -3.97 8.35
N PRO A 613 7.73 -4.10 8.08
CA PRO A 613 8.76 -3.46 8.87
C PRO A 613 8.72 -1.93 8.75
N PHE A 614 9.25 -1.24 9.76
CA PHE A 614 9.46 0.20 9.71
C PHE A 614 10.49 0.56 8.64
N MET A 615 10.01 1.19 7.56
CA MET A 615 10.83 1.70 6.47
C MET A 615 11.02 3.21 6.64
N ARG A 616 12.08 3.61 7.33
CA ARG A 616 12.36 5.04 7.54
C ARG A 616 12.76 5.71 6.24
N SER A 617 12.18 6.89 5.97
CA SER A 617 12.63 7.78 4.89
C SER A 617 14.13 8.11 5.03
N SER A 618 14.85 8.20 3.92
CA SER A 618 16.25 8.65 3.90
C SER A 618 16.39 10.16 4.09
N GLN A 619 15.29 10.92 4.03
CA GLN A 619 15.26 12.36 4.22
C GLN A 619 14.56 12.71 5.54
N GLU A 620 15.20 13.58 6.32
CA GLU A 620 14.59 14.20 7.48
C GLU A 620 13.69 15.36 7.04
N ILE A 621 12.57 15.54 7.74
CA ILE A 621 11.56 16.53 7.39
C ILE A 621 11.37 17.55 8.49
N ARG A 622 10.93 18.75 8.11
CA ARG A 622 10.44 19.76 9.03
C ARG A 622 8.94 19.94 8.83
N GLN A 623 8.16 19.58 9.86
CA GLN A 623 6.74 19.88 9.90
C GLN A 623 6.52 21.28 10.47
N VAL A 624 5.79 22.10 9.71
CA VAL A 624 5.29 23.40 10.15
C VAL A 624 3.77 23.30 10.22
N ARG A 625 3.20 23.47 11.42
CA ARG A 625 1.76 23.55 11.60
C ARG A 625 1.35 25.01 11.40
N TYR A 626 0.26 25.23 10.69
CA TYR A 626 -0.34 26.55 10.51
C TYR A 626 -1.85 26.38 10.29
N PRO A 627 -2.69 27.37 10.63
CA PRO A 627 -4.09 27.37 10.22
C PRO A 627 -4.18 27.45 8.69
N GLY A 628 -4.89 26.51 8.07
CA GLY A 628 -5.13 26.49 6.64
C GLY A 628 -6.58 26.13 6.32
N ASP A 629 -7.04 26.50 5.13
CA ASP A 629 -8.41 26.27 4.70
C ASP A 629 -8.54 24.88 4.05
N TRP A 630 -9.63 24.18 4.36
CA TRP A 630 -10.00 22.93 3.70
C TRP A 630 -11.30 23.16 2.91
N ILE A 631 -11.20 23.18 1.58
CA ILE A 631 -12.33 23.38 0.69
C ILE A 631 -12.97 22.03 0.38
N LEU A 632 -14.27 21.90 0.69
CA LEU A 632 -15.06 20.70 0.43
C LEU A 632 -16.17 21.01 -0.59
N PRO A 633 -16.53 20.06 -1.46
CA PRO A 633 -17.68 20.23 -2.33
C PRO A 633 -18.96 20.37 -1.49
N TRP A 634 -19.77 21.38 -1.80
CA TRP A 634 -21.09 21.56 -1.20
C TRP A 634 -22.10 20.81 -2.06
N SER A 635 -22.64 19.70 -1.54
CA SER A 635 -23.69 18.90 -2.19
C SER A 635 -24.94 18.85 -1.31
#